data_AF-A0A5B0K8N6-F1
#
_entry.id   AF-A0A5B0K8N6-F1
#
_cell.length_a   1.000
_cell.length_b   1.000
_cell.length_c   1.000
_cell.angle_alpha   90.00
_cell.angle_beta   90.00
_cell.angle_gamma   90.00
#
_symmetry.space_group_name_H-M   'P 1'
#
loop_
_entity.id
_entity.type
_entity.pdbx_description
1 polymer ?
#
loop_
_entity_poly.entity_id
_entity_poly.type
_entity_poly.pdbx_seq_one_letter_code
_entity_poly.pdbx_strand_id
1 'polypeptide(L)'
;MVDAQFQQFAMPSDSRRLASRQRPAYREMMSSLQDGKDPITGTRLNSPCIDHDHDTGTCRLVLNRSTNTFEGKVRAFLIQQGWKPQQFAQPLFDAWLGRNDAVTTQLYEFALEIWPYLSWERFLTYLRNLAVYYGTAWAYYDHLLYEKPSKTGC
;
A
#
# COMPACT_ATOMS: atom_id res chain seq x y z
N MET A 1 1.60 -2.19 -20.83
CA MET A 1 2.28 -3.47 -21.19
C MET A 1 3.24 -3.69 -20.05
N VAL A 2 3.19 -4.81 -19.31
CA VAL A 2 4.04 -4.97 -18.11
C VAL A 2 5.51 -4.73 -18.45
N ASP A 3 6.15 -3.83 -17.70
CA ASP A 3 7.53 -3.36 -17.93
C ASP A 3 8.49 -4.56 -18.01
N ALA A 4 9.45 -4.49 -18.94
CA ALA A 4 10.45 -5.53 -19.17
C ALA A 4 11.17 -5.94 -17.89
N GLN A 5 11.35 -5.01 -16.94
CA GLN A 5 11.98 -5.31 -15.65
C GLN A 5 11.18 -6.32 -14.80
N PHE A 6 9.85 -6.34 -14.91
CA PHE A 6 8.99 -7.22 -14.11
C PHE A 6 8.74 -8.58 -14.78
N GLN A 7 8.87 -8.67 -16.10
CA GLN A 7 8.57 -9.89 -16.88
C GLN A 7 9.30 -11.13 -16.38
N GLN A 8 10.52 -10.98 -15.86
CA GLN A 8 11.31 -12.08 -15.30
C GLN A 8 10.63 -12.78 -14.10
N PHE A 9 9.70 -12.10 -13.41
CA PHE A 9 8.97 -12.64 -12.26
C PHE A 9 7.60 -13.21 -12.64
N ALA A 10 7.19 -13.07 -13.90
CA ALA A 10 5.86 -13.46 -14.36
C ALA A 10 5.66 -14.99 -14.41
N MET A 11 4.40 -15.42 -14.39
CA MET A 11 4.04 -16.80 -14.64
C MET A 11 4.25 -17.16 -16.12
N PRO A 12 4.87 -18.32 -16.45
CA PRO A 12 5.00 -18.75 -17.84
C PRO A 12 3.66 -18.89 -18.57
N SER A 13 2.58 -19.21 -17.85
CA SER A 13 1.23 -19.38 -18.38
C SER A 13 0.39 -18.10 -18.42
N ASP A 14 0.82 -17.02 -17.75
CA ASP A 14 0.16 -15.71 -17.78
C ASP A 14 1.19 -14.63 -17.45
N SER A 15 1.73 -13.99 -18.49
CA SER A 15 2.81 -13.00 -18.38
C SER A 15 2.43 -11.73 -17.61
N ARG A 16 1.15 -11.56 -17.27
CA ARG A 16 0.67 -10.43 -16.46
C ARG A 16 0.68 -10.74 -14.97
N ARG A 17 0.86 -12.01 -14.56
CA ARG A 17 0.70 -12.44 -13.16
C ARG A 17 2.03 -12.78 -12.52
N LEU A 18 2.19 -12.40 -11.27
CA LEU A 18 3.37 -12.73 -10.47
C LEU A 18 3.38 -14.23 -10.12
N ALA A 19 4.47 -14.92 -10.50
CA ALA A 19 4.62 -16.32 -10.14
C ALA A 19 4.88 -16.47 -8.64
N SER A 20 4.17 -17.39 -7.98
CA SER A 20 4.30 -17.63 -6.53
C SER A 20 5.76 -17.90 -6.11
N ARG A 21 6.47 -18.73 -6.88
CA ARG A 21 7.89 -19.03 -6.67
C ARG A 21 8.83 -17.83 -6.83
N GLN A 22 8.41 -16.80 -7.56
CA GLN A 22 9.18 -15.58 -7.81
C GLN A 22 8.88 -14.47 -6.81
N ARG A 23 7.89 -14.63 -5.91
CA ARG A 23 7.54 -13.62 -4.90
C ARG A 23 8.72 -13.20 -4.01
N PRO A 24 9.62 -14.11 -3.56
CA PRO A 24 10.80 -13.70 -2.80
C PRO A 24 11.72 -12.77 -3.62
N ALA A 25 12.09 -13.17 -4.84
CA ALA A 25 12.97 -12.39 -5.72
C ALA A 25 12.35 -11.04 -6.13
N TYR A 26 11.04 -11.04 -6.45
CA TYR A 26 10.30 -9.80 -6.73
C TYR A 26 10.37 -8.83 -5.55
N ARG A 27 10.19 -9.35 -4.32
CA ARG A 27 10.25 -8.54 -3.11
C ARG A 27 11.64 -7.98 -2.84
N GLU A 28 12.69 -8.76 -3.09
CA GLU A 28 14.08 -8.29 -2.95
C GLU A 28 14.37 -7.16 -3.95
N MET A 29 13.98 -7.33 -5.21
CA MET A 29 14.10 -6.30 -6.25
C MET A 29 13.35 -5.02 -5.86
N MET A 30 12.07 -5.13 -5.47
CA MET A 30 11.28 -3.96 -5.03
C MET A 30 11.86 -3.30 -3.78
N SER A 31 12.38 -4.09 -2.83
CA SER A 31 13.05 -3.54 -1.65
C SER A 31 14.29 -2.74 -2.05
N SER A 32 15.04 -3.19 -3.06
CA SER A 32 16.18 -2.44 -3.59
C SER A 32 15.75 -1.16 -4.30
N LEU A 33 14.67 -1.19 -5.10
CA LEU A 33 14.13 0.02 -5.76
C LEU A 33 13.61 1.07 -4.76
N GLN A 34 13.26 0.64 -3.55
CA GLN A 34 12.81 1.51 -2.46
C GLN A 34 13.95 1.90 -1.49
N ASP A 35 15.21 1.74 -1.88
CA ASP A 35 16.39 1.99 -1.03
C ASP A 35 16.36 1.24 0.31
N GLY A 36 15.70 0.08 0.35
CA GLY A 36 15.49 -0.71 1.55
C GLY A 36 14.59 -0.04 2.60
N LYS A 37 13.77 0.94 2.20
CA LYS A 37 12.88 1.71 3.10
C LYS A 37 11.41 1.45 2.83
N ASP A 38 10.64 1.43 3.90
CA ASP A 38 9.19 1.42 3.87
C ASP A 38 8.69 2.80 3.44
N PRO A 39 7.88 2.90 2.37
CA PRO A 39 7.50 4.17 1.76
C PRO A 39 6.57 5.01 2.64
N ILE A 40 5.88 4.39 3.60
CA ILE A 40 4.95 5.09 4.50
C ILE A 40 5.71 5.60 5.73
N THR A 41 6.49 4.73 6.34
CA THR A 41 7.15 5.03 7.64
C THR A 41 8.56 5.59 7.50
N GLY A 42 9.20 5.42 6.34
CA GLY A 42 10.61 5.75 6.11
C GLY A 42 11.61 4.84 6.83
N THR A 43 11.12 3.83 7.56
CA THR A 43 11.95 2.88 8.33
C THR A 43 12.52 1.79 7.43
N ARG A 44 13.56 1.08 7.89
CA ARG A 44 14.15 -0.03 7.14
C ARG A 44 13.11 -1.15 6.91
N LEU A 45 13.09 -1.71 5.71
CA LEU A 45 12.38 -2.94 5.39
C LEU A 45 13.11 -4.13 6.04
N ASN A 46 12.43 -4.85 6.93
CA ASN A 46 13.00 -6.03 7.61
C ASN A 46 12.31 -7.33 7.18
N SER A 47 10.98 -7.32 7.14
CA SER A 47 10.17 -8.45 6.64
C SER A 47 9.09 -7.90 5.71
N PRO A 48 9.49 -7.43 4.50
CA PRO A 48 8.55 -6.83 3.58
C PRO A 48 7.48 -7.81 3.12
N CYS A 49 6.29 -7.30 2.85
CA CYS A 49 5.22 -7.98 2.14
C CYS A 49 4.90 -7.20 0.88
N ILE A 50 4.45 -7.90 -0.17
CA ILE A 50 4.04 -7.27 -1.42
C ILE A 50 2.63 -6.76 -1.20
N ASP A 51 2.45 -5.44 -1.17
CA ASP A 51 1.12 -4.86 -1.19
C ASP A 51 0.56 -4.89 -2.61
N HIS A 52 -0.77 -4.92 -2.72
CA HIS A 52 -1.44 -4.91 -4.00
C HIS A 52 -2.78 -4.18 -3.89
N ASP A 53 -3.26 -3.74 -5.04
CA ASP A 53 -4.60 -3.20 -5.15
C ASP A 53 -5.63 -4.33 -5.10
N HIS A 54 -6.53 -4.28 -4.12
CA HIS A 54 -7.51 -5.36 -3.89
C HIS A 54 -8.61 -5.42 -4.98
N ASP A 55 -8.82 -4.34 -5.73
CA ASP A 55 -9.86 -4.30 -6.76
C ASP A 55 -9.30 -4.85 -8.09
N THR A 56 -8.10 -4.44 -8.46
CA THR A 56 -7.44 -4.79 -9.73
C THR A 56 -6.47 -5.97 -9.61
N GLY A 57 -6.02 -6.32 -8.42
CA GLY A 57 -4.98 -7.31 -8.16
C GLY A 57 -3.55 -6.83 -8.47
N THR A 58 -3.37 -5.57 -8.88
CA THR A 58 -2.07 -5.03 -9.31
C THR A 58 -1.12 -4.89 -8.13
N CYS A 59 0.08 -5.49 -8.19
CA CYS A 59 1.12 -5.27 -7.20
C CYS A 59 1.43 -3.76 -7.09
N ARG A 60 1.64 -3.27 -5.88
CA ARG A 60 2.10 -1.90 -5.62
C ARG A 60 3.55 -1.97 -5.12
N LEU A 61 3.83 -1.36 -3.97
CA LEU A 61 5.13 -1.38 -3.32
C LEU A 61 5.25 -2.56 -2.34
N VAL A 62 6.45 -2.72 -1.78
CA VAL A 62 6.65 -3.58 -0.62
C VAL A 62 6.60 -2.76 0.67
N LEU A 63 5.84 -3.26 1.64
CA LEU A 63 5.62 -2.61 2.94
C LEU A 63 6.12 -3.51 4.06
N ASN A 64 6.58 -2.94 5.18
CA ASN A 64 6.74 -3.73 6.40
C ASN A 64 5.36 -4.28 6.82
N ARG A 65 5.34 -5.48 7.40
CA ARG A 65 4.08 -6.12 7.83
C ARG A 65 3.26 -5.24 8.78
N SER A 66 3.90 -4.50 9.68
CA SER A 66 3.23 -3.52 10.56
C SER A 66 2.55 -2.40 9.79
N THR A 67 3.24 -1.83 8.81
CA THR A 67 2.68 -0.81 7.90
C THR A 67 1.52 -1.36 7.09
N ASN A 68 1.62 -2.60 6.60
CA ASN A 68 0.54 -3.25 5.86
C ASN A 68 -0.70 -3.50 6.75
N THR A 69 -0.50 -3.84 8.02
CA THR A 69 -1.61 -3.95 8.99
C THR A 69 -2.26 -2.59 9.24
N PHE A 70 -1.47 -1.52 9.34
CA PHE A 70 -1.99 -0.15 9.48
C PHE A 70 -2.82 0.26 8.26
N GLU A 71 -2.27 0.08 7.06
CA GLU A 71 -2.97 0.33 5.78
C GLU A 71 -4.32 -0.40 5.75
N GLY A 72 -4.34 -1.69 6.12
CA GLY A 72 -5.57 -2.48 6.12
C GLY A 72 -6.64 -1.95 7.08
N LYS A 73 -6.25 -1.48 8.28
CA LYS A 73 -7.17 -0.83 9.23
C LYS A 73 -7.72 0.48 8.67
N VAL A 74 -6.85 1.32 8.11
CA VAL A 74 -7.22 2.60 7.48
C VAL A 74 -8.21 2.36 6.35
N ARG A 75 -7.91 1.41 5.45
CA ARG A 75 -8.79 1.01 4.34
C ARG A 75 -10.16 0.58 4.85
N ALA A 76 -10.22 -0.33 5.82
CA ALA A 76 -11.48 -0.82 6.36
C ALA A 76 -12.33 0.33 6.93
N PHE A 77 -11.71 1.23 7.69
CA PHE A 77 -12.37 2.39 8.25
C PHE A 77 -12.90 3.36 7.18
N LEU A 78 -12.09 3.72 6.18
CA LEU A 78 -12.53 4.63 5.11
C LEU A 78 -13.70 4.04 4.29
N ILE A 79 -13.70 2.72 4.05
CA ILE A 79 -14.84 2.03 3.41
C ILE A 79 -16.10 2.15 4.27
N GLN A 80 -15.99 1.96 5.59
CA GLN A 80 -17.11 2.12 6.51
C GLN A 80 -17.65 3.56 6.51
N GLN A 81 -16.78 4.55 6.30
CA GLN A 81 -17.15 5.95 6.11
C GLN A 81 -17.73 6.26 4.72
N GLY A 82 -17.88 5.25 3.85
CA GLY A 82 -18.49 5.38 2.51
C GLY A 82 -17.52 5.78 1.40
N TRP A 83 -16.21 5.87 1.67
CA TRP A 83 -15.23 6.18 0.64
C TRP A 83 -14.93 4.96 -0.23
N LYS A 84 -14.66 5.23 -1.52
CA LYS A 84 -14.11 4.22 -2.44
C LYS A 84 -12.58 4.24 -2.40
N PRO A 85 -11.89 3.10 -2.60
CA PRO A 85 -10.42 3.04 -2.56
C PRO A 85 -9.72 4.08 -3.45
N GLN A 86 -10.26 4.35 -4.65
CA GLN A 86 -9.73 5.32 -5.60
C GLN A 86 -9.82 6.78 -5.10
N GLN A 87 -10.56 7.02 -4.03
CA GLN A 87 -10.78 8.34 -3.44
C GLN A 87 -10.08 8.52 -2.09
N PHE A 88 -9.40 7.48 -1.54
CA PHE A 88 -8.82 7.54 -0.20
C PHE A 88 -7.76 8.61 -0.01
N ALA A 89 -7.08 9.05 -1.07
CA ALA A 89 -6.11 10.14 -0.97
C ALA A 89 -6.73 11.40 -0.34
N GLN A 90 -7.98 11.74 -0.72
CA GLN A 90 -8.65 12.95 -0.24
C GLN A 90 -8.90 12.96 1.27
N PRO A 91 -9.63 12.01 1.89
CA PRO A 91 -9.86 12.01 3.32
C PRO A 91 -8.56 11.88 4.13
N LEU A 92 -7.51 11.25 3.58
CA LEU A 92 -6.20 11.18 4.24
C LEU A 92 -5.45 12.51 4.22
N PHE A 93 -5.49 13.26 3.10
CA PHE A 93 -4.96 14.62 3.06
C PHE A 93 -5.75 15.57 3.95
N ASP A 94 -7.07 15.48 3.98
CA ASP A 94 -7.89 16.30 4.88
C ASP A 94 -7.58 15.99 6.35
N ALA A 95 -7.40 14.71 6.70
CA ALA A 95 -6.98 14.32 8.04
C ALA A 95 -5.56 14.82 8.39
N TRP A 96 -4.61 14.74 7.46
CA TRP A 96 -3.25 15.28 7.63
C TRP A 96 -3.24 16.80 7.81
N LEU A 97 -4.12 17.53 7.11
CA LEU A 97 -4.25 18.99 7.20
C LEU A 97 -5.10 19.44 8.41
N GLY A 98 -5.59 18.52 9.25
CA GLY A 98 -6.43 18.85 10.41
C GLY A 98 -7.81 19.39 10.02
N ARG A 99 -8.34 18.97 8.87
CA ARG A 99 -9.67 19.38 8.37
C ARG A 99 -10.79 18.40 8.77
N ASN A 100 -10.43 17.28 9.40
CA ASN A 100 -11.37 16.28 9.87
C ASN A 100 -10.83 15.58 11.13
N ASP A 101 -10.98 16.24 12.28
CA ASP A 101 -10.41 15.80 13.56
C ASP A 101 -10.88 14.41 14.00
N ALA A 102 -12.14 14.06 13.71
CA ALA A 102 -12.69 12.74 14.04
C ALA A 102 -11.96 11.63 13.28
N VAL A 103 -11.75 11.80 11.97
CA VAL A 103 -10.95 10.86 11.16
C VAL A 103 -9.51 10.84 11.65
N THR A 104 -8.87 12.01 11.81
CA THR A 104 -7.46 12.06 12.22
C THR A 104 -7.21 11.38 13.55
N THR A 105 -8.10 11.59 14.53
CA THR A 105 -8.02 10.95 15.86
C THR A 105 -8.15 9.43 15.74
N GLN A 106 -9.15 8.94 15.01
CA GLN A 106 -9.35 7.50 14.83
C GLN A 106 -8.16 6.83 14.11
N LEU A 107 -7.61 7.48 13.09
CA LEU A 107 -6.42 6.99 12.38
C LEU A 107 -5.18 6.96 13.29
N TYR A 108 -5.06 7.91 14.21
CA TYR A 108 -3.96 7.93 15.19
C TYR A 108 -4.10 6.79 16.20
N GLU A 109 -5.30 6.49 16.67
CA GLU A 109 -5.57 5.34 17.54
C GLU A 109 -5.14 4.02 16.88
N PHE A 110 -5.50 3.82 15.60
CA PHE A 110 -5.04 2.65 14.84
C PHE A 110 -3.52 2.57 14.72
N ALA A 111 -2.85 3.73 14.57
CA ALA A 111 -1.41 3.78 14.50
C ALA A 111 -0.78 3.43 15.86
N LEU A 112 -1.36 3.87 16.98
CA LEU A 112 -0.88 3.58 18.33
C LEU A 112 -1.05 2.10 18.72
N GLU A 113 -2.05 1.40 18.19
CA GLU A 113 -2.16 -0.06 18.37
C GLU A 113 -0.96 -0.81 17.77
N ILE A 114 -0.31 -0.24 16.74
CA ILE A 114 0.82 -0.86 16.02
C ILE A 114 2.14 -0.31 16.54
N TRP A 115 2.17 0.98 16.88
CA TRP A 115 3.33 1.73 17.35
C TRP A 115 2.95 2.53 18.62
N PRO A 116 2.96 1.91 19.82
CA PRO A 116 2.45 2.53 21.06
C PRO A 116 3.14 3.82 21.50
N TYR A 117 4.34 4.10 20.97
CA TYR A 117 5.14 5.29 21.27
C TYR A 117 5.29 6.21 20.06
N LEU A 118 4.41 6.10 19.06
CA LEU A 118 4.42 6.97 17.90
C LEU A 118 4.06 8.39 18.33
N SER A 119 4.94 9.36 18.06
CA SER A 119 4.60 10.76 18.27
C SER A 119 3.59 11.25 17.23
N TRP A 120 2.79 12.25 17.59
CA TRP A 120 1.84 12.89 16.69
C TRP A 120 2.49 13.38 15.39
N GLU A 121 3.67 14.02 15.48
CA GLU A 121 4.40 14.52 14.32
C GLU A 121 4.80 13.40 13.35
N ARG A 122 5.29 12.26 13.88
CA ARG A 122 5.63 11.11 13.06
C ARG A 122 4.38 10.46 12.46
N PHE A 123 3.29 10.41 13.22
CA PHE A 123 2.00 9.96 12.71
C PHE A 123 1.52 10.81 11.52
N LEU A 124 1.56 12.15 11.63
CA LEU A 124 1.20 13.03 10.51
C LEU A 124 2.07 12.80 9.28
N THR A 125 3.36 12.47 9.47
CA THR A 125 4.25 12.09 8.37
C THR A 125 3.80 10.80 7.70
N TYR A 126 3.43 9.77 8.49
CA TYR A 126 2.93 8.50 7.97
C TYR A 126 1.62 8.70 7.22
N LEU A 127 0.72 9.53 7.76
CA LEU A 127 -0.56 9.84 7.16
C LEU A 127 -0.41 10.55 5.81
N ARG A 128 0.47 11.55 5.73
CA ARG A 128 0.80 12.23 4.47
C ARG A 128 1.35 11.23 3.45
N ASN A 129 2.29 10.38 3.83
CA ASN A 129 2.89 9.41 2.92
C ASN A 129 1.86 8.37 2.46
N LEU A 130 0.93 7.97 3.33
CA LEU A 130 -0.19 7.09 2.97
C LEU A 130 -1.19 7.77 2.03
N ALA A 131 -1.44 9.06 2.21
CA ALA A 131 -2.27 9.84 1.28
C ALA A 131 -1.64 9.86 -0.13
N VAL A 132 -0.33 10.11 -0.22
CA VAL A 132 0.43 10.02 -1.49
C VAL A 132 0.38 8.60 -2.06
N TYR A 133 0.53 7.58 -1.22
CA TYR A 133 0.47 6.18 -1.62
C TYR A 133 -0.86 5.84 -2.32
N TYR A 134 -1.99 6.22 -1.74
CA TYR A 134 -3.30 6.02 -2.38
C TYR A 134 -3.58 6.99 -3.53
N GLY A 135 -2.94 8.16 -3.56
CA GLY A 135 -3.03 9.12 -4.66
C GLY A 135 -2.22 8.72 -5.89
N THR A 136 -1.30 7.76 -5.74
CA THR A 136 -0.46 7.26 -6.84
C THR A 136 -1.31 6.46 -7.83
N ALA A 137 -1.21 6.82 -9.11
CA ALA A 137 -1.85 6.08 -10.20
C ALA A 137 -1.06 4.80 -10.54
N TRP A 138 -1.14 3.79 -9.67
CA TRP A 138 -0.42 2.51 -9.77
C TRP A 138 -0.57 1.80 -11.12
N ALA A 139 -1.70 2.02 -11.80
CA ALA A 139 -1.96 1.46 -13.13
C ALA A 139 -0.91 1.85 -14.19
N TYR A 140 -0.20 2.97 -14.02
CA TYR A 140 0.83 3.41 -14.97
C TYR A 140 2.23 2.86 -14.69
N TYR A 141 2.42 2.15 -13.58
CA TYR A 141 3.70 1.54 -13.25
C TYR A 141 3.86 0.15 -13.87
N ASP A 142 2.85 -0.34 -14.60
CA ASP A 142 2.92 -1.58 -15.40
C ASP A 142 3.44 -2.80 -14.58
N HIS A 143 3.08 -2.84 -13.30
CA HIS A 143 3.40 -3.94 -12.39
C HIS A 143 2.64 -5.24 -12.75
N LEU A 144 3.12 -6.37 -12.21
CA LEU A 144 2.42 -7.65 -12.29
C LEU A 144 1.18 -7.70 -11.38
N LEU A 145 0.24 -8.57 -11.70
CA LEU A 145 -0.90 -8.91 -10.86
C LEU A 145 -0.49 -9.91 -9.78
N TYR A 146 -0.70 -9.57 -8.51
CA TYR A 146 -0.44 -10.43 -7.35
C TYR A 146 -1.43 -11.61 -7.29
N GLU A 147 -2.69 -11.32 -7.58
CA GLU A 147 -3.81 -12.26 -7.62
C GLU A 147 -4.72 -11.98 -8.82
N LYS A 148 -5.65 -12.90 -9.13
CA LYS A 148 -6.62 -12.63 -10.19
C LYS A 148 -7.58 -11.55 -9.68
N PRO A 149 -7.96 -10.56 -10.51
CA PRO A 149 -9.00 -9.60 -10.15
C PRO A 149 -10.24 -10.37 -9.69
N SER A 150 -10.83 -9.96 -8.57
CA SER A 150 -12.06 -10.59 -8.10
C SER A 150 -13.14 -10.42 -9.18
N LYS A 151 -13.78 -11.52 -9.58
CA LYS A 151 -14.93 -11.49 -10.50
C LYS A 151 -16.15 -10.94 -9.75
N THR A 152 -16.18 -9.66 -9.45
CA THR A 152 -17.39 -8.97 -8.98
C THR A 152 -17.55 -7.70 -9.78
N GLY A 153 -18.27 -7.81 -10.91
CA GLY A 153 -18.54 -6.69 -11.82
C GLY A 153 -19.01 -7.14 -13.21
N CYS A 154 -19.97 -8.05 -13.29
CA CYS A 154 -20.97 -8.09 -14.36
C CYS A 154 -22.34 -7.95 -13.69
#